data_AF-A0A2V6UWG2-F1
#
_entry.id   AF-A0A2V6UWG2-F1
#
_cell.length_a   1.000
_cell.length_b   1.000
_cell.length_c   1.000
_cell.angle_alpha   90.00
_cell.angle_beta   90.00
_cell.angle_gamma   90.00
#
_symmetry.space_group_name_H-M   'P 1'
#
loop_
_entity.id
_entity.type
_entity.pdbx_description
1 polymer ?
#
loop_
_entity_poly.entity_id
_entity_poly.type
_entity_poly.pdbx_seq_one_letter_code
_entity_poly.pdbx_strand_id
1 'polypeptide(L)' 'MIDLMRQGEIALVFNTPEDGRARKDSSLIRRTAVMQNIPYCTTSEGAQAAISGIEAMRKSEHTVRTLQEYHRDR' A
#
# COMPACT_ATOMS: atom_id res chain seq x y z
N MET A 1 -8.18 12.56 -8.92
CA MET A 1 -7.15 11.65 -8.36
C MET A 1 -5.75 12.26 -8.44
N ILE A 2 -5.20 12.50 -9.64
CA ILE A 2 -3.82 13.00 -9.80
C ILE A 2 -3.57 14.29 -9.02
N ASP A 3 -4.49 15.26 -9.07
CA ASP A 3 -4.31 16.52 -8.35
C ASP A 3 -4.38 16.35 -6.83
N LEU A 4 -5.26 15.46 -6.33
CA LEU A 4 -5.31 15.11 -4.90
C LEU A 4 -3.99 14.48 -4.44
N MET A 5 -3.39 13.61 -5.26
CA MET A 5 -2.08 13.03 -4.97
C MET A 5 -0.98 14.11 -4.93
N ARG A 6 -1.02 15.09 -5.84
CA ARG A 6 -0.07 16.21 -5.87
C ARG A 6 -0.26 17.19 -4.70
N GLN A 7 -1.48 17.31 -4.22
CA GLN A 7 -1.82 18.14 -3.06
C GLN A 7 -1.49 17.44 -1.72
N GLY A 8 -1.08 16.17 -1.75
CA GLY A 8 -0.79 15.39 -0.54
C GLY A 8 -2.04 14.89 0.20
N GLU A 9 -3.21 14.97 -0.43
CA GLU A 9 -4.51 14.56 0.13
C GLU A 9 -4.71 13.03 0.11
N ILE A 10 -3.79 12.29 -0.51
CA ILE A 10 -3.87 10.83 -0.66
C ILE A 10 -2.66 10.17 0.02
N ALA A 11 -2.92 9.39 1.07
CA ALA A 11 -1.89 8.66 1.82
C ALA A 11 -1.61 7.23 1.30
N LEU A 12 -2.53 6.64 0.54
CA LEU A 12 -2.43 5.28 0.02
C LEU A 12 -3.31 5.10 -1.22
N VAL A 13 -2.83 4.38 -2.23
CA VAL A 13 -3.59 4.09 -3.46
C VAL A 13 -3.78 2.60 -3.67
N PHE A 14 -5.03 2.17 -3.88
CA PHE A 14 -5.35 0.85 -4.42
C PHE A 14 -5.83 0.99 -5.86
N ASN A 15 -5.09 0.43 -6.81
CA ASN A 15 -5.38 0.53 -8.24
C ASN A 15 -5.36 -0.86 -8.87
N THR A 16 -6.49 -1.54 -8.86
CA THR A 16 -6.71 -2.86 -9.46
C THR A 16 -7.25 -2.69 -10.89
N PRO A 17 -6.40 -2.63 -11.94
CA PRO A 17 -6.88 -2.41 -13.29
C PRO A 17 -7.62 -3.65 -13.80
N GLU A 18 -8.86 -3.48 -14.24
CA GLU A 18 -9.55 -4.43 -15.11
C GLU A 18 -9.17 -4.17 -16.59
N ASP A 19 -9.29 -5.19 -17.44
CA ASP A 19 -8.75 -5.23 -18.79
C ASP A 19 -9.39 -4.17 -19.73
N GLY A 20 -8.58 -3.56 -20.60
CA GLY A 20 -9.04 -2.62 -21.64
C GLY A 20 -8.64 -1.16 -21.39
N ARG A 21 -9.56 -0.23 -21.70
CA ARG A 21 -9.36 1.24 -21.74
C ARG A 21 -8.78 1.84 -20.45
N ALA A 22 -8.99 1.20 -19.31
CA ALA A 22 -8.45 1.59 -18.02
C ALA A 22 -6.90 1.56 -17.94
N ARG A 23 -6.20 0.82 -18.82
CA ARG A 23 -4.73 0.65 -18.72
C ARG A 23 -3.92 1.94 -18.85
N LYS A 24 -4.33 2.88 -19.72
CA LYS A 24 -3.60 4.16 -19.90
C LYS A 24 -3.73 5.05 -18.66
N ASP A 25 -4.94 5.22 -18.16
CA ASP A 25 -5.22 6.04 -16.97
C ASP A 25 -4.62 5.39 -15.71
N SER A 26 -4.72 4.06 -15.58
CA SER A 26 -4.07 3.31 -14.51
C SER A 26 -2.54 3.46 -14.54
N SER A 27 -1.91 3.58 -15.72
CA SER A 27 -0.47 3.84 -15.83
C SER A 27 -0.10 5.21 -15.26
N LEU A 28 -0.88 6.25 -15.59
CA LEU A 28 -0.66 7.60 -15.07
C LEU A 28 -0.83 7.67 -13.55
N ILE A 29 -1.82 6.97 -12.99
CA ILE A 29 -2.04 6.88 -11.54
C ILE A 29 -0.83 6.24 -10.86
N ARG A 30 -0.36 5.07 -11.33
CA ARG A 30 0.81 4.40 -10.74
C ARG A 30 2.07 5.26 -10.82
N ARG A 31 2.31 5.89 -11.99
CA ARG A 31 3.46 6.79 -12.16
C ARG A 31 3.40 7.96 -11.20
N THR A 32 2.23 8.56 -11.02
CA THR A 32 2.05 9.68 -10.09
C THR A 32 2.24 9.22 -8.65
N ALA A 33 1.75 8.04 -8.25
CA ALA A 33 1.95 7.49 -6.91
C ALA A 33 3.43 7.36 -6.57
N VAL A 34 4.21 6.76 -7.48
CA VAL A 34 5.67 6.65 -7.35
C VAL A 34 6.33 8.02 -7.24
N MET A 35 5.99 8.95 -8.15
CA MET A 35 6.58 10.29 -8.17
C MET A 35 6.27 11.12 -6.92
N GLN A 36 5.18 10.82 -6.21
CA GLN A 36 4.77 11.50 -4.98
C GLN A 36 5.13 10.71 -3.71
N ASN A 37 5.86 9.58 -3.84
CA ASN A 37 6.18 8.68 -2.73
C ASN A 37 4.94 8.17 -1.97
N ILE A 38 3.82 8.00 -2.67
CA ILE A 38 2.59 7.46 -2.10
C ILE A 38 2.64 5.92 -2.25
N PRO A 39 2.57 5.16 -1.15
CA PRO A 39 2.45 3.71 -1.20
C PRO A 39 1.26 3.31 -2.08
N TYR A 40 1.41 2.28 -2.91
CA TYR A 40 0.31 1.79 -3.74
C TYR A 40 0.33 0.28 -3.93
N CYS A 41 -0.85 -0.31 -4.12
CA CYS A 41 -1.02 -1.72 -4.46
C CYS A 41 -1.88 -1.87 -5.71
N THR A 42 -1.65 -2.94 -6.47
CA THR A 42 -2.32 -3.22 -7.75
C THR A 42 -3.19 -4.45 -7.77
N THR A 43 -3.29 -5.17 -6.65
CA THR A 43 -4.10 -6.38 -6.52
C THR A 43 -5.02 -6.29 -5.32
N SER A 44 -6.17 -6.94 -5.38
CA SER A 44 -7.13 -6.98 -4.27
C SER A 44 -6.54 -7.68 -3.05
N GLU A 45 -5.73 -8.72 -3.27
CA GLU A 45 -5.05 -9.46 -2.21
C GLU A 45 -4.02 -8.59 -1.49
N GLY A 46 -3.24 -7.79 -2.22
CA GLY A 46 -2.27 -6.89 -1.62
C GLY A 46 -2.93 -5.71 -0.91
N ALA A 47 -4.09 -5.24 -1.41
CA ALA A 47 -4.90 -4.26 -0.70
C ALA A 47 -5.41 -4.82 0.64
N GLN A 48 -5.92 -6.06 0.63
CA GLN A 48 -6.38 -6.73 1.84
C GLN A 48 -5.23 -6.92 2.85
N ALA A 49 -4.03 -7.31 2.40
CA ALA A 49 -2.86 -7.43 3.26
C ALA A 49 -2.46 -6.08 3.89
N ALA A 50 -2.48 -4.99 3.12
CA ALA A 50 -2.20 -3.65 3.62
C ALA A 50 -3.23 -3.20 4.67
N ILE A 51 -4.52 -3.45 4.43
CA ILE A 51 -5.60 -3.17 5.39
C ILE A 51 -5.38 -3.96 6.69
N SER A 52 -5.13 -5.26 6.59
CA SER A 52 -4.86 -6.10 7.77
C SER A 52 -3.63 -5.64 8.56
N GLY A 53 -2.57 -5.20 7.85
CA GLY A 53 -1.40 -4.58 8.46
C GLY A 53 -1.75 -3.31 9.22
N ILE A 54 -2.47 -2.38 8.58
CA ILE A 54 -2.91 -1.12 9.22
C ILE A 54 -3.80 -1.39 10.44
N GLU A 55 -4.71 -2.35 10.37
CA GLU A 55 -5.53 -2.72 11.51
C GLU A 55 -4.71 -3.28 12.67
N ALA A 56 -3.76 -4.18 12.39
CA ALA A 56 -2.84 -4.70 13.40
C ALA A 56 -2.03 -3.56 14.03
N MET A 57 -1.60 -2.59 13.21
CA MET A 57 -0.88 -1.40 13.67
C MET A 57 -1.70 -0.51 14.59
N ARG A 58 -3.03 -0.47 14.39
CA ARG A 58 -3.93 0.34 15.22
C ARG A 58 -4.37 -0.35 16.51
N LYS A 59 -4.35 -1.68 16.56
CA LYS A 59 -4.93 -2.48 17.66
C LYS A 59 -3.95 -2.80 18.79
N SER A 60 -2.63 -2.81 18.54
CA SER A 60 -1.64 -3.30 19.51
C SER A 60 -0.38 -2.45 19.54
N GLU A 61 0.27 -2.37 20.70
CA GLU A 61 1.69 -1.99 20.77
C GLU A 61 2.53 -3.12 20.17
N HIS A 62 3.35 -2.77 19.17
CA HIS A 62 4.26 -3.74 18.56
C HIS A 62 5.44 -3.99 19.48
N THR A 63 5.68 -5.26 19.78
CA THR A 63 6.89 -5.68 20.49
C THR A 63 8.02 -5.86 19.49
N VAL A 64 9.20 -5.41 19.88
CA VAL A 64 10.43 -5.65 19.12
C VAL A 64 11.01 -6.98 19.58
N ARG A 65 11.41 -7.81 18.61
CA ARG A 65 12.17 -9.04 18.87
C ARG A 65 13.36 -9.10 17.92
N THR A 66 14.50 -9.47 18.47
CA THR A 66 15.73 -9.74 17.73
C THR A 66 15.59 -11.02 16.92
N LEU A 67 16.36 -11.13 15.84
CA LEU A 67 16.36 -12.33 15.02
C LEU A 67 16.79 -13.57 15.83
N GLN A 68 17.72 -13.40 16.77
CA GLN A 68 18.20 -14.47 17.65
C GLN A 68 17.09 -15.01 18.57
N GLU A 69 16.23 -14.15 19.11
CA GLU A 69 15.07 -14.57 19.91
C GLU A 69 14.10 -15.41 19.07
N TYR A 70 13.79 -14.97 17.85
CA TYR A 70 12.95 -15.75 16.92
C TYR A 70 13.50 -17.13 16.61
N HIS A 71 14.83 -17.28 16.50
CA HIS A 71 15.46 -18.59 16.25
C HIS A 71 15.50 -19.51 17.46
N ARG A 72 15.40 -18.97 18.68
CA ARG A 72 15.43 -19.76 19.92
C ARG A 72 14.07 -20.38 20.25
N ASP A 73 12.98 -19.73 19.86
CA ASP A 73 11.60 -20.18 20.12
C ASP A 73 11.08 -21.23 19.11
N ARG A 74 11.93 -21.68 18.18
CA ARG A 74 11.58 -22.60 17.09
C ARG A 74 11.99 -24.04 17.37
#